data_AF-A0AAN6U947-F1
#
_entry.id   AF-A0AAN6U947-F1
#
_cell.length_a   1.000
_cell.length_b   1.000
_cell.length_c   1.000
_cell.angle_alpha   90.00
_cell.angle_beta   90.00
_cell.angle_gamma   90.00
#
_symmetry.space_group_name_H-M   'P 1'
#
loop_
_entity.id
_entity.type
_entity.pdbx_description
1 polymer ?
#
loop_
_entity_poly.entity_id
_entity_poly.type
_entity_poly.pdbx_seq_one_letter_code
_entity_poly.pdbx_strand_id
1 'polypeptide(L)'
;MVPSRFVRWSWSDPNLIIPCREQFTEGRTERIFVSISEAIDSPSLEIEAALLKGQGLPGGPRWCFAPGKHPSEDTIYRWIREQIKADGRADFEAEMDKLLLELVRRQEEGMPLPSQHADSPYKATQMPESLLPNLLKMRCMFRIWSCKQLFAHQEGSPALPFDLRLASVQDYLRYLAARRISELERNILPELEKYFSSKEKSSSRSKQEKDTTSAVRPGLDVMRWFLSWQMILIYRQSLGWVLDQQQQTDAAPIPIAVLPMNGERHTRHTFRETTRQLFEAIIVIYSVLFHKKTTVERTRDAAPQVFGDDHLHRAYQRAWGKLPEFYEQVLRQVSPTDELFIEYIVAKESKILAKSRKKK
;
A
#
# COMPACT_ATOMS: atom_id res chain seq x y z
N MET A 1 -12.24 -2.44 20.00
CA MET A 1 -10.78 -2.53 19.84
C MET A 1 -10.44 -3.95 19.49
N VAL A 2 -9.89 -4.17 18.29
CA VAL A 2 -9.33 -5.49 17.92
C VAL A 2 -7.99 -5.59 18.67
N PRO A 3 -7.80 -6.54 19.60
CA PRO A 3 -6.55 -6.68 20.31
C PRO A 3 -5.41 -6.95 19.34
N SER A 4 -4.28 -6.27 19.53
CA SER A 4 -3.06 -6.44 18.76
C SER A 4 -2.41 -7.79 19.06
N ARG A 5 -2.97 -8.88 18.51
CA ARG A 5 -2.30 -10.18 18.51
C ARG A 5 -2.45 -10.88 17.17
N PHE A 6 -1.31 -11.42 16.76
CA PHE A 6 -1.03 -12.37 15.69
C PHE A 6 -0.72 -11.81 14.30
N VAL A 7 0.39 -12.35 13.80
CA VAL A 7 0.99 -12.21 12.48
C VAL A 7 -0.06 -12.64 11.44
N ARG A 8 -1.00 -11.75 11.02
CA ARG A 8 -2.02 -12.13 10.02
C ARG A 8 -1.36 -12.57 8.71
N TRP A 9 -0.27 -11.90 8.37
CA TRP A 9 0.66 -12.28 7.32
C TRP A 9 1.46 -13.52 7.78
N SER A 10 0.78 -14.66 7.99
CA SER A 10 1.37 -15.86 8.58
C SER A 10 2.46 -16.47 7.69
N TRP A 11 3.50 -17.02 8.33
CA TRP A 11 4.70 -17.55 7.70
C TRP A 11 4.78 -19.06 7.83
N SER A 12 5.29 -19.72 6.80
CA SER A 12 6.06 -20.95 6.94
C SER A 12 7.43 -20.74 7.57
N ASP A 13 8.04 -21.86 7.89
CA ASP A 13 9.48 -21.99 7.92
C ASP A 13 10.15 -21.42 6.63
N PRO A 14 11.01 -20.38 6.74
CA PRO A 14 11.78 -19.86 5.62
C PRO A 14 12.65 -20.90 4.91
N ASN A 15 12.94 -22.04 5.55
CA ASN A 15 13.65 -23.16 4.94
C ASN A 15 12.84 -23.86 3.82
N LEU A 16 11.52 -23.63 3.75
CA LEU A 16 10.66 -24.08 2.63
C LEU A 16 10.66 -23.09 1.45
N ILE A 17 10.97 -21.83 1.78
CA ILE A 17 11.26 -20.61 1.00
C ILE A 17 12.51 -20.66 0.13
N ILE A 18 13.60 -20.83 0.88
CA ILE A 18 14.95 -20.46 0.50
C ILE A 18 15.66 -21.76 0.20
N PRO A 19 16.00 -22.03 -1.06
CA PRO A 19 16.71 -23.24 -1.39
C PRO A 19 18.09 -23.25 -0.71
N CYS A 20 18.46 -24.38 -0.10
CA CYS A 20 19.79 -24.62 0.41
C CYS A 20 20.81 -24.60 -0.73
N ARG A 21 22.06 -24.23 -0.44
CA ARG A 21 23.14 -24.15 -1.44
C ARG A 21 23.31 -25.44 -2.25
N GLU A 22 23.06 -26.59 -1.63
CA GLU A 22 23.14 -27.91 -2.26
C GLU A 22 22.10 -28.13 -3.36
N GLN A 23 21.01 -27.34 -3.37
CA GLN A 23 19.90 -27.42 -4.31
C GLN A 23 20.15 -26.61 -5.59
N PHE A 24 21.33 -26.03 -5.80
CA PHE A 24 21.66 -25.23 -6.99
C PHE A 24 22.62 -25.95 -7.94
N THR A 25 22.35 -25.91 -9.24
CA THR A 25 23.28 -26.43 -10.25
C THR A 25 24.63 -25.72 -10.12
N GLU A 26 25.72 -26.48 -10.11
CA GLU A 26 27.06 -25.92 -9.90
C GLU A 26 27.46 -24.95 -11.02
N GLY A 27 28.06 -23.83 -10.64
CA GLY A 27 28.82 -22.96 -11.55
C GLY A 27 28.02 -22.02 -12.45
N ARG A 28 26.68 -21.94 -12.36
CA ARG A 28 25.88 -21.07 -13.24
C ARG A 28 25.00 -20.08 -12.49
N THR A 29 25.44 -18.83 -12.44
CA THR A 29 24.63 -17.66 -12.03
C THR A 29 24.46 -16.73 -13.21
N GLU A 30 23.24 -16.28 -13.46
CA GLU A 30 22.91 -15.30 -14.51
C GLU A 30 22.41 -14.01 -13.85
N ARG A 31 22.70 -12.86 -14.48
CA ARG A 31 22.10 -11.58 -14.07
C ARG A 31 20.79 -11.40 -14.80
N ILE A 32 19.72 -11.18 -14.04
CA ILE A 32 18.36 -10.99 -14.56
C ILE A 32 17.84 -9.67 -14.02
N PHE A 33 17.13 -8.92 -14.85
CA PHE A 33 16.47 -7.67 -14.47
C PHE A 33 14.98 -7.95 -14.37
N VAL A 34 14.38 -7.74 -13.19
CA VAL A 34 12.97 -8.07 -12.95
C VAL A 34 12.14 -6.84 -12.60
N SER A 35 10.91 -6.80 -13.10
CA SER A 35 9.95 -5.72 -12.90
C SER A 35 8.61 -6.26 -12.40
N ILE A 36 7.83 -5.42 -11.73
CA ILE A 36 6.42 -5.69 -11.37
C ILE A 36 5.43 -5.19 -12.44
N SER A 37 5.94 -4.61 -13.54
CA SER A 37 5.16 -4.07 -14.66
C SER A 37 5.76 -4.56 -15.99
N GLU A 38 4.89 -4.80 -16.97
CA GLU A 38 5.27 -5.21 -18.32
C GLU A 38 5.84 -4.06 -19.17
N ALA A 39 5.69 -2.81 -18.72
CA ALA A 39 6.15 -1.64 -19.46
C ALA A 39 7.65 -1.73 -19.77
N ILE A 40 8.02 -1.43 -21.02
CA ILE A 40 9.41 -1.55 -21.51
C ILE A 40 10.38 -0.70 -20.68
N ASP A 41 9.97 0.53 -20.33
CA ASP A 41 10.79 1.48 -19.56
C ASP A 41 10.58 1.33 -18.04
N SER A 42 10.07 0.18 -17.58
CA SER A 42 9.79 -0.03 -16.17
C SER A 42 11.10 -0.24 -15.38
N PRO A 43 11.32 0.49 -14.27
CA PRO A 43 12.52 0.34 -13.47
C PRO A 43 12.70 -1.10 -12.98
N SER A 44 13.85 -1.70 -13.25
CA SER A 44 14.10 -3.10 -12.94
C SER A 44 14.96 -3.30 -11.69
N LEU A 45 14.70 -4.40 -10.98
CA LEU A 45 15.56 -4.92 -9.93
C LEU A 45 16.56 -5.89 -10.55
N GLU A 46 17.84 -5.58 -10.45
CA GLU A 46 18.91 -6.53 -10.78
C GLU A 46 18.94 -7.66 -9.75
N ILE A 47 18.91 -8.90 -10.21
CA ILE A 47 19.05 -10.09 -9.40
C ILE A 47 20.14 -11.00 -9.98
N GLU A 48 20.94 -11.60 -9.10
CA GLU A 48 21.76 -12.75 -9.46
C GLU A 48 20.94 -14.02 -9.23
N ALA A 49 20.61 -14.73 -10.29
CA ALA A 49 19.80 -15.93 -10.25
C ALA A 49 20.61 -17.18 -10.58
N ALA A 50 20.32 -18.28 -9.89
CA ALA A 50 20.89 -19.59 -10.14
C ALA A 50 19.79 -20.62 -10.41
N LEU A 51 20.13 -21.63 -11.20
CA LEU A 51 19.22 -22.71 -11.55
C LEU A 51 19.14 -23.74 -10.42
N LEU A 52 17.94 -24.19 -10.07
CA LEU A 52 17.75 -25.26 -9.09
C LEU A 52 18.07 -26.64 -9.68
N LYS A 53 18.73 -27.50 -8.89
CA LYS A 53 18.94 -28.93 -9.18
C LYS A 53 17.58 -29.62 -9.20
N GLY A 54 17.21 -30.12 -10.38
CA GLY A 54 15.96 -30.85 -10.56
C GLY A 54 15.64 -30.95 -12.04
N GLN A 55 16.12 -32.00 -12.70
CA GLN A 55 15.60 -32.41 -14.00
C GLN A 55 14.17 -32.94 -13.78
N GLY A 56 13.18 -32.37 -14.47
CA GLY A 56 11.84 -32.98 -14.56
C GLY A 56 10.77 -32.48 -13.59
N LEU A 57 10.90 -31.30 -12.97
CA LEU A 57 9.73 -30.64 -12.38
C LEU A 57 8.70 -30.36 -13.49
N PRO A 58 7.39 -30.62 -13.28
CA PRO A 58 6.38 -30.25 -14.25
C PRO A 58 6.51 -28.74 -14.54
N GLY A 59 6.85 -28.41 -15.77
CA GLY A 59 7.06 -27.04 -16.20
C GLY A 59 8.49 -26.49 -16.09
N GLY A 60 9.52 -27.21 -16.54
CA GLY A 60 10.78 -26.60 -16.97
C GLY A 60 11.74 -26.08 -15.87
N PRO A 61 12.85 -25.43 -16.27
CA PRO A 61 13.90 -24.95 -15.38
C PRO A 61 13.43 -23.81 -14.47
N ARG A 62 13.62 -23.95 -13.14
CA ARG A 62 13.25 -22.93 -12.14
C ARG A 62 14.45 -22.11 -11.69
N TRP A 63 14.31 -20.80 -11.77
CA TRP A 63 15.34 -19.83 -11.35
C TRP A 63 15.00 -19.27 -9.97
N CYS A 64 16.01 -19.20 -9.09
CA CYS A 64 15.91 -18.60 -7.77
C CYS A 64 17.10 -17.65 -7.54
N PHE A 65 17.04 -16.81 -6.51
CA PHE A 65 18.21 -16.03 -6.08
C PHE A 65 19.39 -16.96 -5.82
N ALA A 66 20.56 -16.59 -6.34
CA ALA A 66 21.78 -17.32 -6.07
C ALA A 66 22.07 -17.29 -4.55
N PRO A 67 22.67 -18.36 -3.97
CA PRO A 67 22.94 -18.45 -2.55
C PRO A 67 23.70 -17.22 -2.01
N GLY A 68 23.10 -16.53 -1.04
CA GLY A 68 23.72 -15.34 -0.42
C GLY A 68 23.71 -14.09 -1.29
N LYS A 69 23.05 -14.11 -2.46
CA LYS A 69 22.96 -12.99 -3.41
C LYS A 69 21.59 -12.31 -3.41
N HIS A 70 20.92 -12.32 -2.27
CA HIS A 70 19.63 -11.65 -2.11
C HIS A 70 19.84 -10.12 -2.08
N PRO A 71 18.98 -9.34 -2.76
CA PRO A 71 19.04 -7.89 -2.71
C PRO A 71 18.73 -7.42 -1.28
N SER A 72 19.40 -6.34 -0.86
CA SER A 72 19.10 -5.71 0.42
C SER A 72 17.69 -5.10 0.41
N GLU A 73 17.09 -4.95 1.59
CA GLU A 73 15.76 -4.35 1.67
C GLU A 73 15.74 -2.91 1.14
N ASP A 74 16.80 -2.13 1.36
CA ASP A 74 16.91 -0.76 0.82
C ASP A 74 16.91 -0.73 -0.71
N THR A 75 17.56 -1.71 -1.35
CA THR A 75 17.53 -1.86 -2.81
C THR A 75 16.12 -2.19 -3.28
N ILE A 76 15.42 -3.11 -2.59
CA ILE A 76 14.03 -3.46 -2.91
C ILE A 76 13.11 -2.25 -2.72
N TYR A 77 13.26 -1.48 -1.63
CA TYR A 77 12.46 -0.28 -1.39
C TYR A 77 12.69 0.79 -2.46
N ARG A 78 13.95 1.01 -2.85
CA ARG A 78 14.31 1.99 -3.90
C ARG A 78 13.70 1.62 -5.24
N TRP A 79 13.83 0.35 -5.63
CA TRP A 79 13.24 -0.18 -6.85
C TRP A 79 11.72 0.09 -6.91
N ILE A 80 10.98 -0.20 -5.84
CA ILE A 80 9.52 0.05 -5.85
C ILE A 80 9.18 1.55 -5.81
N ARG A 81 9.99 2.39 -5.14
CA ARG A 81 9.81 3.85 -5.21
C ARG A 81 9.96 4.34 -6.65
N GLU A 82 10.95 3.84 -7.38
CA GLU A 82 11.17 4.18 -8.80
C GLU A 82 10.02 3.69 -9.68
N GLN A 83 9.51 2.48 -9.43
CA GLN A 83 8.30 1.96 -10.07
C GLN A 83 7.06 2.85 -9.83
N ILE A 84 6.87 3.37 -8.61
CA ILE A 84 5.77 4.32 -8.33
C ILE A 84 5.96 5.63 -9.10
N LYS A 85 7.20 6.13 -9.21
CA LYS A 85 7.50 7.34 -10.00
C LYS A 85 7.24 7.14 -11.49
N ALA A 86 7.61 5.98 -12.02
CA ALA A 86 7.46 5.62 -13.42
C ALA A 86 6.04 5.12 -13.78
N ASP A 87 5.15 4.90 -12.78
CA ASP A 87 3.80 4.40 -13.03
C ASP A 87 2.98 5.44 -13.83
N GLY A 88 2.79 5.15 -15.11
CA GLY A 88 2.04 5.99 -16.03
C GLY A 88 0.53 6.00 -15.80
N ARG A 89 0.00 5.15 -14.91
CA ARG A 89 -1.43 5.13 -14.61
C ARG A 89 -1.87 6.45 -13.96
N ALA A 90 -3.06 6.88 -14.36
CA ALA A 90 -3.73 8.08 -13.85
C ALA A 90 -5.04 7.72 -13.11
N ASP A 91 -5.12 6.50 -12.56
CA ASP A 91 -6.22 6.09 -11.69
C ASP A 91 -6.03 6.63 -10.26
N PHE A 92 -7.08 6.55 -9.43
CA PHE A 92 -7.06 7.07 -8.07
C PHE A 92 -5.97 6.44 -7.21
N GLU A 93 -5.72 5.14 -7.36
CA GLU A 93 -4.74 4.40 -6.57
C GLU A 93 -3.32 4.85 -6.90
N ALA A 94 -3.01 4.99 -8.19
CA ALA A 94 -1.72 5.50 -8.67
C ALA A 94 -1.46 6.94 -8.24
N GLU A 95 -2.47 7.83 -8.28
CA GLU A 95 -2.31 9.20 -7.80
C GLU A 95 -2.13 9.27 -6.27
N MET A 96 -2.77 8.37 -5.51
CA MET A 96 -2.56 8.26 -4.07
C MET A 96 -1.14 7.78 -3.72
N ASP A 97 -0.58 6.84 -4.48
CA ASP A 97 0.81 6.39 -4.30
C ASP A 97 1.81 7.50 -4.63
N LYS A 98 1.59 8.24 -5.72
CA LYS A 98 2.41 9.40 -6.11
C LYS A 98 2.36 10.50 -5.05
N LEU A 99 1.18 10.78 -4.49
CA LEU A 99 1.01 11.74 -3.40
C LEU A 99 1.74 11.29 -2.13
N LEU A 100 1.70 10.00 -1.78
CA LEU A 100 2.46 9.45 -0.65
C LEU A 100 3.96 9.66 -0.80
N LEU A 101 4.46 9.35 -1.99
CA LEU A 101 5.87 9.51 -2.31
C LEU A 101 6.32 10.96 -2.18
N GLU A 102 5.51 11.90 -2.67
CA GLU A 102 5.83 13.33 -2.63
C GLU A 102 5.76 13.90 -1.19
N LEU A 103 4.79 13.46 -0.38
CA LEU A 103 4.69 13.84 1.02
C LEU A 103 5.90 13.33 1.83
N VAL A 104 6.34 12.09 1.59
CA VAL A 104 7.56 11.56 2.23
C VAL A 104 8.79 12.30 1.75
N ARG A 105 8.92 12.60 0.44
CA ARG A 105 10.05 13.39 -0.09
C ARG A 105 10.13 14.75 0.60
N ARG A 106 9.00 15.46 0.73
CA ARG A 106 8.94 16.74 1.44
C ARG A 106 9.43 16.61 2.89
N GLN A 107 9.02 15.56 3.59
CA GLN A 107 9.46 15.30 4.96
C GLN A 107 10.96 14.98 5.03
N GLU A 108 11.48 14.17 4.11
CA GLU A 108 12.92 13.84 3.99
C GLU A 108 13.77 15.12 3.74
N GLU A 109 13.21 16.10 3.03
CA GLU A 109 13.83 17.42 2.77
C GLU A 109 13.71 18.41 3.93
N GLY A 110 13.11 18.00 5.06
CA GLY A 110 12.91 18.86 6.23
C GLY A 110 11.87 19.97 6.04
N MET A 111 11.06 19.87 4.97
CA MET A 111 10.03 20.85 4.66
C MET A 111 8.76 20.58 5.48
N PRO A 112 8.07 21.61 5.99
CA PRO A 112 6.94 21.44 6.91
C PRO A 112 5.77 20.74 6.22
N LEU A 113 5.25 19.69 6.85
CA LEU A 113 4.06 18.98 6.38
C LEU A 113 2.77 19.78 6.68
N PRO A 114 1.67 19.52 5.94
CA PRO A 114 0.35 20.14 6.16
C PRO A 114 -0.14 20.24 7.61
N SER A 115 0.20 19.25 8.44
CA SER A 115 -0.22 19.18 9.84
C SER A 115 0.80 19.78 10.82
N GLN A 116 1.92 20.31 10.34
CA GLN A 116 3.04 20.81 11.14
C GLN A 116 3.18 22.33 10.96
N HIS A 117 2.37 23.10 11.69
CA HIS A 117 2.65 24.53 11.88
C HIS A 117 3.54 24.72 13.10
N ALA A 118 4.70 25.37 12.91
CA ALA A 118 5.71 25.62 13.94
C ALA A 118 5.15 26.35 15.18
N ASP A 119 4.15 27.22 14.97
CA ASP A 119 3.50 28.01 16.03
C ASP A 119 2.19 27.38 16.54
N SER A 120 1.91 26.12 16.21
CA SER A 120 0.70 25.46 16.68
C SER A 120 0.80 25.20 18.19
N PRO A 121 -0.12 25.74 19.02
CA PRO A 121 -0.18 25.42 20.44
C PRO A 121 -0.55 23.95 20.71
N TYR A 122 -0.79 23.16 19.66
CA TYR A 122 -1.23 21.77 19.70
C TYR A 122 -0.09 20.79 19.35
N LYS A 123 0.98 20.78 20.16
CA LYS A 123 2.01 19.71 20.08
C LYS A 123 1.43 18.29 20.15
N ALA A 124 0.28 18.12 20.83
CA ALA A 124 -0.42 16.84 20.97
C ALA A 124 -1.13 16.33 19.71
N THR A 125 -1.21 17.13 18.65
CA THR A 125 -1.88 16.79 17.38
C THR A 125 -0.88 16.67 16.23
N GLN A 126 0.42 16.68 16.54
CA GLN A 126 1.46 16.46 15.53
C GLN A 126 1.47 14.98 15.13
N MET A 127 1.55 14.77 13.83
CA MET A 127 1.71 13.44 13.25
C MET A 127 3.09 12.88 13.63
N PRO A 128 3.20 11.61 14.06
CA PRO A 128 4.49 10.98 14.29
C PRO A 128 5.36 11.03 13.03
N GLU A 129 6.63 11.40 13.18
CA GLU A 129 7.57 11.51 12.05
C GLU A 129 7.79 10.18 11.33
N SER A 130 7.68 9.06 12.05
CA SER A 130 7.80 7.70 11.50
C SER A 130 6.62 7.29 10.62
N LEU A 131 5.45 7.93 10.75
CA LEU A 131 4.20 7.40 10.19
C LEU A 131 4.18 7.38 8.67
N LEU A 132 4.46 8.51 8.01
CA LEU A 132 4.48 8.59 6.54
C LEU A 132 5.58 7.71 5.92
N PRO A 133 6.84 7.73 6.39
CA PRO A 133 7.87 6.82 5.88
C PRO A 133 7.52 5.34 6.06
N ASN A 134 6.95 4.96 7.21
CA ASN A 134 6.52 3.58 7.44
C ASN A 134 5.36 3.18 6.52
N LEU A 135 4.41 4.09 6.29
CA LEU A 135 3.30 3.87 5.38
C LEU A 135 3.77 3.72 3.93
N LEU A 136 4.74 4.53 3.48
CA LEU A 136 5.37 4.36 2.17
C LEU A 136 6.08 3.02 2.05
N LYS A 137 6.87 2.63 3.06
CA LYS A 137 7.50 1.29 3.09
C LYS A 137 6.45 0.18 3.01
N MET A 138 5.35 0.32 3.75
CA MET A 138 4.26 -0.67 3.76
C MET A 138 3.61 -0.76 2.38
N ARG A 139 3.39 0.38 1.71
CA ARG A 139 2.89 0.44 0.33
C ARG A 139 3.84 -0.18 -0.68
N CYS A 140 5.14 0.10 -0.58
CA CYS A 140 6.14 -0.51 -1.45
C CYS A 140 6.13 -2.04 -1.32
N MET A 141 6.14 -2.55 -0.08
CA MET A 141 6.04 -3.99 0.17
C MET A 141 4.70 -4.56 -0.30
N PHE A 142 3.61 -3.83 -0.12
CA PHE A 142 2.30 -4.25 -0.61
C PHE A 142 2.25 -4.42 -2.14
N ARG A 143 2.91 -3.54 -2.91
CA ARG A 143 3.03 -3.71 -4.38
C ARG A 143 3.76 -5.00 -4.76
N ILE A 144 4.80 -5.38 -4.02
CA ILE A 144 5.51 -6.65 -4.23
C ILE A 144 4.59 -7.83 -3.88
N TRP A 145 3.91 -7.76 -2.73
CA TRP A 145 3.05 -8.83 -2.26
C TRP A 145 1.87 -9.09 -3.21
N SER A 146 1.21 -8.02 -3.67
CA SER A 146 0.06 -8.06 -4.58
C SER A 146 0.43 -8.25 -6.06
N CYS A 147 1.72 -8.22 -6.40
CA CYS A 147 2.19 -8.39 -7.77
C CYS A 147 1.79 -9.78 -8.30
N LYS A 148 1.05 -9.84 -9.42
CA LYS A 148 0.57 -11.10 -10.02
C LYS A 148 1.71 -11.95 -10.55
N GLN A 149 2.65 -11.33 -11.26
CA GLN A 149 3.79 -11.97 -11.92
C GLN A 149 4.95 -10.97 -12.05
N LEU A 150 6.18 -11.47 -12.03
CA LEU A 150 7.35 -10.68 -12.38
C LEU A 150 7.60 -10.74 -13.89
N PHE A 151 8.04 -9.62 -14.44
CA PHE A 151 8.46 -9.51 -15.83
C PHE A 151 9.98 -9.45 -15.88
N ALA A 152 10.59 -10.18 -16.81
CA ALA A 152 12.04 -10.15 -17.00
C ALA A 152 12.38 -9.23 -18.18
N HIS A 153 13.29 -8.30 -17.96
CA HIS A 153 13.80 -7.40 -18.99
C HIS A 153 15.22 -7.82 -19.41
N GLN A 154 15.52 -7.67 -20.69
CA GLN A 154 16.87 -7.84 -21.21
C GLN A 154 17.59 -6.49 -21.18
N GLU A 155 18.48 -6.30 -20.22
CA GLU A 155 19.40 -5.16 -20.20
C GLU A 155 20.84 -5.69 -20.38
N GLY A 156 21.39 -5.57 -21.58
CA GLY A 156 22.82 -5.78 -21.86
C GLY A 156 23.39 -7.20 -21.68
N SER A 157 22.60 -8.19 -21.28
CA SER A 157 23.00 -9.60 -21.05
C SER A 157 22.74 -10.50 -22.27
N PRO A 158 23.37 -11.69 -22.38
CA PRO A 158 23.01 -12.68 -23.39
C PRO A 158 21.51 -13.00 -23.31
N ALA A 159 20.92 -13.34 -24.46
CA ALA A 159 19.48 -13.60 -24.57
C ALA A 159 18.99 -14.54 -23.46
N LEU A 160 18.07 -14.04 -22.63
CA LEU A 160 17.44 -14.84 -21.59
C LEU A 160 16.72 -16.04 -22.25
N PRO A 161 16.77 -17.24 -21.65
CA PRO A 161 16.07 -18.40 -22.19
C PRO A 161 14.56 -18.12 -22.26
N PHE A 162 13.92 -18.55 -23.34
CA PHE A 162 12.50 -18.27 -23.64
C PHE A 162 11.52 -18.77 -22.56
N ASP A 163 11.91 -19.75 -21.74
CA ASP A 163 11.10 -20.33 -20.65
C ASP A 163 11.66 -19.91 -19.27
N LEU A 164 11.91 -18.62 -19.06
CA LEU A 164 12.40 -18.09 -17.79
C LEU A 164 11.28 -18.09 -16.74
N ARG A 165 11.35 -19.00 -15.76
CA ARG A 165 10.37 -19.11 -14.68
C ARG A 165 10.90 -18.52 -13.38
N LEU A 166 10.36 -17.36 -13.02
CA LEU A 166 10.73 -16.58 -11.83
C LEU A 166 9.81 -16.81 -10.62
N ALA A 167 8.99 -17.87 -10.62
CA ALA A 167 8.07 -18.14 -9.52
C ALA A 167 8.78 -18.19 -8.16
N SER A 168 9.93 -18.86 -8.06
CA SER A 168 10.69 -18.93 -6.80
C SER A 168 11.27 -17.57 -6.36
N VAL A 169 11.67 -16.72 -7.30
CA VAL A 169 12.08 -15.33 -7.03
C VAL A 169 10.90 -14.53 -6.51
N GLN A 170 9.75 -14.64 -7.18
CA GLN A 170 8.52 -13.96 -6.80
C GLN A 170 8.03 -14.38 -5.42
N ASP A 171 8.06 -15.67 -5.11
CA ASP A 171 7.63 -16.23 -3.83
C ASP A 171 8.51 -15.73 -2.68
N TYR A 172 9.84 -15.68 -2.90
CA TYR A 172 10.77 -15.09 -1.94
C TYR A 172 10.52 -13.59 -1.72
N LEU A 173 10.31 -12.82 -2.79
CA LEU A 173 10.03 -11.38 -2.67
C LEU A 173 8.69 -11.12 -1.97
N ARG A 174 7.65 -11.89 -2.28
CA ARG A 174 6.37 -11.84 -1.57
C ARG A 174 6.52 -12.23 -0.10
N TYR A 175 7.40 -13.20 0.20
CA TYR A 175 7.72 -13.58 1.56
C TYR A 175 8.35 -12.41 2.32
N LEU A 176 9.40 -11.80 1.79
CA LEU A 176 10.01 -10.62 2.42
C LEU A 176 9.01 -9.48 2.60
N ALA A 177 8.20 -9.23 1.58
CA ALA A 177 7.21 -8.18 1.57
C ALA A 177 6.19 -8.35 2.68
N ALA A 178 5.52 -9.50 2.77
CA ALA A 178 4.53 -9.69 3.82
C ALA A 178 5.16 -9.61 5.23
N ARG A 179 6.46 -9.95 5.41
CA ARG A 179 7.14 -9.93 6.72
C ARG A 179 7.27 -8.52 7.19
N ARG A 180 7.74 -7.67 6.28
CA ARG A 180 7.83 -6.23 6.52
C ARG A 180 6.47 -5.57 6.65
N ILE A 181 5.46 -5.97 5.87
CA ILE A 181 4.09 -5.44 6.07
C ILE A 181 3.60 -5.77 7.48
N SER A 182 3.80 -7.00 7.97
CA SER A 182 3.37 -7.37 9.33
C SER A 182 4.06 -6.56 10.43
N GLU A 183 5.33 -6.23 10.25
CA GLU A 183 6.08 -5.43 11.22
C GLU A 183 5.66 -3.95 11.16
N LEU A 184 5.55 -3.40 9.94
CA LEU A 184 5.13 -2.02 9.71
C LEU A 184 3.71 -1.77 10.22
N GLU A 185 2.79 -2.71 9.97
CA GLU A 185 1.40 -2.62 10.44
C GLU A 185 1.30 -2.51 11.96
N ARG A 186 2.13 -3.25 12.70
CA ARG A 186 2.17 -3.20 14.17
C ARG A 186 2.62 -1.83 14.69
N ASN A 187 3.38 -1.09 13.90
CA ASN A 187 3.86 0.25 14.26
C ASN A 187 2.87 1.33 13.79
N ILE A 188 2.34 1.20 12.57
CA ILE A 188 1.44 2.17 11.94
C ILE A 188 0.08 2.21 12.65
N LEU A 189 -0.51 1.06 12.99
CA LEU A 189 -1.86 1.02 13.55
C LEU A 189 -1.99 1.79 14.88
N PRO A 190 -1.11 1.59 15.89
CA PRO A 190 -1.13 2.38 17.12
C PRO A 190 -0.86 3.88 16.89
N GLU A 191 0.04 4.22 15.96
CA GLU A 191 0.33 5.61 15.60
C GLU A 191 -0.89 6.30 14.98
N LEU A 192 -1.61 5.62 14.08
CA LEU A 192 -2.86 6.10 13.50
C LEU A 192 -3.96 6.25 14.55
N GLU A 193 -4.13 5.26 15.43
CA GLU A 193 -5.12 5.32 16.51
C GLU A 193 -4.88 6.53 17.41
N LYS A 194 -3.63 6.76 17.82
CA LYS A 194 -3.25 7.93 18.62
C LYS A 194 -3.52 9.23 17.86
N TYR A 195 -3.11 9.31 16.60
CA TYR A 195 -3.26 10.51 15.77
C TYR A 195 -4.73 10.86 15.48
N PHE A 196 -5.59 9.87 15.25
CA PHE A 196 -7.02 10.05 15.05
C PHE A 196 -7.77 10.36 16.35
N SER A 197 -7.30 9.83 17.48
CA SER A 197 -7.92 10.03 18.80
C SER A 197 -7.52 11.34 19.48
N SER A 198 -6.49 12.05 18.99
CA SER A 198 -6.11 13.37 19.50
C SER A 198 -7.27 14.36 19.38
N LYS A 199 -8.01 14.55 20.49
CA LYS A 199 -9.07 15.54 20.62
C LYS A 199 -8.46 16.93 20.64
N GLU A 200 -8.91 17.79 19.74
CA GLU A 200 -8.79 19.24 19.95
C GLU A 200 -9.58 19.58 21.23
N LYS A 201 -8.88 19.88 22.34
CA LYS A 201 -9.52 20.36 23.57
C LYS A 201 -10.19 21.71 23.30
N SER A 202 -11.40 21.73 22.75
CA SER A 202 -12.07 22.95 22.27
C SER A 202 -13.04 23.58 23.27
N SER A 203 -13.14 23.08 24.50
CA SER A 203 -14.25 23.44 25.39
C SER A 203 -14.10 24.75 26.19
N SER A 204 -13.04 25.53 26.01
CA SER A 204 -12.88 26.82 26.71
C SER A 204 -11.80 27.69 26.06
N ARG A 205 -12.08 28.28 24.89
CA ARG A 205 -11.06 29.09 24.18
C ARG A 205 -11.53 30.46 23.73
N SER A 206 -10.58 31.39 23.81
CA SER A 206 -10.71 32.79 23.43
C SER A 206 -10.95 32.94 21.92
N LYS A 207 -11.46 34.11 21.50
CA LYS A 207 -11.82 34.41 20.10
C LYS A 207 -10.60 34.26 19.16
N GLN A 208 -9.41 34.64 19.61
CA GLN A 208 -8.14 34.59 18.87
C GLN A 208 -7.59 33.16 18.70
N GLU A 209 -7.83 32.28 19.67
CA GLU A 209 -7.54 30.84 19.54
C GLU A 209 -8.53 30.11 18.61
N LYS A 210 -9.74 30.68 18.44
CA LYS A 210 -10.78 30.16 17.54
C LYS A 210 -10.42 30.41 16.07
N ASP A 211 -9.82 31.56 15.77
CA ASP A 211 -9.37 31.92 14.43
C ASP A 211 -8.12 31.10 14.01
N THR A 212 -7.19 30.86 14.93
CA THR A 212 -6.02 29.98 14.69
C THR A 212 -6.40 28.50 14.60
N THR A 213 -7.37 28.01 15.40
CA THR A 213 -7.91 26.64 15.21
C THR A 213 -8.68 26.48 13.90
N SER A 214 -9.26 27.56 13.35
CA SER A 214 -9.89 27.51 12.03
C SER A 214 -8.85 27.32 10.90
N ALA A 215 -7.62 27.82 11.06
CA ALA A 215 -6.56 27.74 10.05
C ALA A 215 -5.74 26.44 10.08
N VAL A 216 -5.59 25.79 11.25
CA VAL A 216 -4.83 24.52 11.42
C VAL A 216 -5.64 23.28 11.03
N ARG A 217 -6.98 23.37 11.17
CA ARG A 217 -7.91 22.26 10.95
C ARG A 217 -7.94 21.70 9.52
N PRO A 218 -7.82 22.50 8.44
CA PRO A 218 -7.76 21.98 7.07
C PRO A 218 -6.57 21.04 6.83
N GLY A 219 -5.38 21.37 7.33
CA GLY A 219 -4.19 20.51 7.18
C GLY A 219 -4.31 19.18 7.92
N LEU A 220 -4.90 19.20 9.12
CA LEU A 220 -5.21 17.99 9.88
C LEU A 220 -6.24 17.11 9.15
N ASP A 221 -7.32 17.70 8.66
CA ASP A 221 -8.37 16.99 7.93
C ASP A 221 -7.81 16.35 6.63
N VAL A 222 -6.94 17.06 5.90
CA VAL A 222 -6.24 16.55 4.70
C VAL A 222 -5.36 15.35 5.04
N MET A 223 -4.52 15.44 6.08
CA MET A 223 -3.64 14.33 6.46
C MET A 223 -4.44 13.13 6.96
N ARG A 224 -5.50 13.34 7.74
CA ARG A 224 -6.37 12.26 8.21
C ARG A 224 -7.07 11.56 7.06
N TRP A 225 -7.63 12.33 6.12
CA TRP A 225 -8.23 11.79 4.90
C TRP A 225 -7.21 10.93 4.15
N PHE A 226 -6.03 11.49 3.90
CA PHE A 226 -4.98 10.83 3.15
C PHE A 226 -4.53 9.51 3.79
N LEU A 227 -4.21 9.53 5.09
CA LEU A 227 -3.77 8.34 5.83
C LEU A 227 -4.85 7.26 5.87
N SER A 228 -6.11 7.63 6.09
CA SER A 228 -7.23 6.68 6.06
C SER A 228 -7.37 6.04 4.68
N TRP A 229 -7.28 6.82 3.61
CA TRP A 229 -7.38 6.30 2.24
C TRP A 229 -6.25 5.33 1.88
N GLN A 230 -5.02 5.60 2.33
CA GLN A 230 -3.92 4.66 2.15
C GLN A 230 -4.22 3.30 2.78
N MET A 231 -4.71 3.28 4.03
CA MET A 231 -5.06 2.04 4.71
C MET A 231 -6.29 1.33 4.10
N ILE A 232 -7.32 2.10 3.73
CA ILE A 232 -8.52 1.61 3.02
C ILE A 232 -8.11 0.86 1.75
N LEU A 233 -7.25 1.46 0.94
CA LEU A 233 -6.79 0.87 -0.31
C LEU A 233 -5.97 -0.42 -0.06
N ILE A 234 -5.01 -0.44 0.88
CA ILE A 234 -4.26 -1.67 1.22
C ILE A 234 -5.21 -2.79 1.57
N TYR A 235 -6.16 -2.55 2.48
CA TYR A 235 -7.01 -3.61 3.00
C TYR A 235 -8.06 -4.05 1.98
N ARG A 236 -8.66 -3.13 1.22
CA ARG A 236 -9.58 -3.46 0.14
C ARG A 236 -8.89 -4.30 -0.93
N GLN A 237 -7.72 -3.88 -1.39
CA GLN A 237 -6.94 -4.62 -2.40
C GLN A 237 -6.50 -6.00 -1.87
N SER A 238 -6.12 -6.09 -0.59
CA SER A 238 -5.80 -7.37 0.06
C SER A 238 -6.99 -8.34 0.07
N LEU A 239 -8.20 -7.85 0.36
CA LEU A 239 -9.42 -8.65 0.36
C LEU A 239 -9.83 -9.08 -1.06
N GLY A 240 -9.77 -8.16 -2.02
CA GLY A 240 -10.03 -8.46 -3.44
C GLY A 240 -9.08 -9.53 -3.97
N TRP A 241 -7.78 -9.41 -3.65
CA TRP A 241 -6.78 -10.40 -4.02
C TRP A 241 -7.09 -11.80 -3.48
N VAL A 242 -7.52 -11.90 -2.22
CA VAL A 242 -7.91 -13.19 -1.61
C VAL A 242 -9.18 -13.77 -2.25
N LEU A 243 -10.14 -12.91 -2.63
CA LEU A 243 -11.39 -13.34 -3.26
C LEU A 243 -11.18 -13.82 -4.70
N ASP A 244 -10.43 -13.08 -5.51
CA ASP A 244 -10.11 -13.44 -6.91
C ASP A 244 -9.49 -14.84 -6.97
N GLN A 245 -8.65 -15.18 -6.01
CA GLN A 245 -8.02 -16.49 -5.91
C GLN A 245 -8.92 -17.61 -5.41
N GLN A 246 -9.96 -17.30 -4.63
CA GLN A 246 -10.96 -18.31 -4.25
C GLN A 246 -11.83 -18.72 -5.43
N GLN A 247 -11.98 -17.85 -6.43
CA GLN A 247 -12.83 -18.07 -7.61
C GLN A 247 -12.07 -18.67 -8.80
N GLN A 248 -10.75 -18.51 -8.87
CA GLN A 248 -9.92 -19.06 -9.95
C GLN A 248 -9.35 -20.44 -9.56
N THR A 249 -9.87 -21.51 -10.17
CA THR A 249 -9.36 -22.89 -10.00
C THR A 249 -7.97 -23.13 -10.60
N ASP A 250 -7.53 -22.28 -11.53
CA ASP A 250 -6.27 -22.46 -12.30
C ASP A 250 -5.24 -21.33 -12.13
N ALA A 251 -5.53 -20.31 -11.32
CA ALA A 251 -4.55 -19.25 -11.07
C ALA A 251 -3.46 -19.75 -10.14
N ALA A 252 -2.19 -19.44 -10.45
CA ALA A 252 -1.07 -19.70 -9.56
C ALA A 252 -1.45 -19.20 -8.16
N PRO A 253 -1.62 -20.12 -7.17
CA PRO A 253 -2.09 -19.72 -5.86
C PRO A 253 -1.09 -18.70 -5.31
N ILE A 254 -1.51 -17.77 -4.44
CA ILE A 254 -0.53 -17.21 -3.50
C ILE A 254 0.24 -18.44 -2.97
N PRO A 255 1.57 -18.38 -2.77
CA PRO A 255 2.23 -19.29 -1.86
C PRO A 255 1.70 -19.01 -0.44
N ILE A 256 0.44 -19.35 -0.21
CA ILE A 256 -0.02 -19.96 1.00
C ILE A 256 0.31 -21.46 0.89
N ALA A 257 0.95 -21.89 -0.21
CA ALA A 257 1.87 -23.02 -0.27
C ALA A 257 3.15 -22.71 0.52
N VAL A 258 2.95 -22.36 1.78
CA VAL A 258 3.96 -22.55 2.79
C VAL A 258 3.26 -22.85 4.12
N LEU A 259 2.44 -23.90 4.07
CA LEU A 259 1.85 -24.55 5.23
C LEU A 259 1.81 -26.06 4.93
N PRO A 260 1.92 -26.92 5.95
CA PRO A 260 1.61 -28.33 5.78
C PRO A 260 0.15 -28.46 5.31
N MET A 261 -0.09 -29.38 4.36
CA MET A 261 -1.36 -29.57 3.63
C MET A 261 -2.64 -29.65 4.49
N ASN A 262 -2.53 -29.81 5.80
CA ASN A 262 -3.65 -29.96 6.72
C ASN A 262 -4.09 -28.64 7.41
N GLY A 263 -3.42 -27.50 7.17
CA GLY A 263 -3.67 -26.22 7.89
C GLY A 263 -4.05 -24.98 7.04
N GLU A 264 -4.02 -25.08 5.71
CA GLU A 264 -4.13 -23.90 4.82
C GLU A 264 -5.45 -23.13 4.91
N ARG A 265 -6.60 -23.82 5.08
CA ARG A 265 -7.91 -23.17 5.15
C ARG A 265 -8.06 -22.28 6.38
N HIS A 266 -7.51 -22.70 7.51
CA HIS A 266 -7.63 -21.97 8.77
C HIS A 266 -6.83 -20.66 8.71
N THR A 267 -5.62 -20.69 8.16
CA THR A 267 -4.78 -19.49 8.02
C THR A 267 -5.32 -18.50 6.99
N ARG A 268 -5.82 -18.98 5.84
CA ARG A 268 -6.50 -18.14 4.83
C ARG A 268 -7.72 -17.43 5.40
N HIS A 269 -8.53 -18.20 6.13
CA HIS A 269 -9.71 -17.67 6.81
C HIS A 269 -9.32 -16.62 7.86
N THR A 270 -8.31 -16.89 8.69
CA THR A 270 -7.82 -15.93 9.69
C THR A 270 -7.29 -14.65 9.05
N PHE A 271 -6.46 -14.74 7.99
CA PHE A 271 -5.99 -13.55 7.28
C PHE A 271 -7.16 -12.73 6.72
N ARG A 272 -8.11 -13.39 6.04
CA ARG A 272 -9.30 -12.74 5.48
C ARG A 272 -10.11 -12.04 6.57
N GLU A 273 -10.40 -12.73 7.66
CA GLU A 273 -11.24 -12.23 8.74
C GLU A 273 -10.59 -11.07 9.49
N THR A 274 -9.30 -11.20 9.85
CA THR A 274 -8.56 -10.09 10.48
C THR A 274 -8.44 -8.89 9.54
N THR A 275 -8.21 -9.10 8.24
CA THR A 275 -8.16 -8.03 7.24
C THR A 275 -9.51 -7.34 7.09
N ARG A 276 -10.61 -8.10 7.09
CA ARG A 276 -11.97 -7.57 7.06
C ARG A 276 -12.24 -6.70 8.28
N GLN A 277 -11.92 -7.18 9.48
CA GLN A 277 -12.09 -6.41 10.72
C GLN A 277 -11.28 -5.09 10.70
N LEU A 278 -10.04 -5.12 10.22
CA LEU A 278 -9.21 -3.92 10.07
C LEU A 278 -9.78 -2.96 9.01
N PHE A 279 -10.31 -3.48 7.91
CA PHE A 279 -10.97 -2.70 6.89
C PHE A 279 -12.24 -2.00 7.41
N GLU A 280 -13.08 -2.74 8.11
CA GLU A 280 -14.29 -2.19 8.75
C GLU A 280 -13.94 -1.15 9.80
N ALA A 281 -12.91 -1.40 10.63
CA ALA A 281 -12.46 -0.45 11.63
C ALA A 281 -12.00 0.88 11.00
N ILE A 282 -11.22 0.85 9.90
CA ILE A 282 -10.78 2.08 9.24
C ILE A 282 -11.95 2.81 8.55
N ILE A 283 -12.92 2.08 8.00
CA ILE A 283 -14.16 2.67 7.44
C ILE A 283 -14.95 3.39 8.54
N VAL A 284 -15.12 2.76 9.70
CA VAL A 284 -15.83 3.38 10.84
C VAL A 284 -15.12 4.65 11.28
N ILE A 285 -13.80 4.60 11.49
CA ILE A 285 -12.99 5.77 11.85
C ILE A 285 -13.16 6.89 10.81
N TYR A 286 -13.01 6.57 9.52
CA TYR A 286 -13.18 7.53 8.44
C TYR A 286 -14.58 8.14 8.45
N SER A 287 -15.61 7.30 8.58
CA SER A 287 -17.01 7.73 8.57
C SER A 287 -17.30 8.70 9.71
N VAL A 288 -16.69 8.52 10.89
CA VAL A 288 -16.82 9.41 12.05
C VAL A 288 -16.09 10.74 11.81
N LEU A 289 -14.87 10.70 11.27
CA LEU A 289 -14.09 11.92 10.98
C LEU A 289 -14.75 12.77 9.89
N PHE A 290 -15.25 12.13 8.83
CA PHE A 290 -15.79 12.78 7.64
C PHE A 290 -17.33 12.68 7.55
N HIS A 291 -18.02 12.50 8.69
CA HIS A 291 -19.48 12.32 8.68
C HIS A 291 -20.25 13.53 8.15
N LYS A 292 -19.69 14.75 8.28
CA LYS A 292 -20.31 15.99 7.84
C LYS A 292 -19.88 16.32 6.42
N LYS A 293 -20.87 16.69 5.60
CA LYS A 293 -20.64 17.24 4.25
C LYS A 293 -19.63 18.38 4.25
N THR A 294 -19.72 19.28 5.22
CA THR A 294 -18.82 20.43 5.35
C THR A 294 -17.38 20.04 5.63
N THR A 295 -17.12 18.92 6.30
CA THR A 295 -15.76 18.41 6.48
C THR A 295 -15.20 17.92 5.15
N VAL A 296 -15.95 17.09 4.42
CA VAL A 296 -15.53 16.57 3.10
C VAL A 296 -15.26 17.70 2.10
N GLU A 297 -16.17 18.67 2.00
CA GLU A 297 -16.00 19.84 1.12
C GLU A 297 -14.79 20.68 1.55
N ARG A 298 -14.58 20.88 2.85
CA ARG A 298 -13.40 21.58 3.35
C ARG A 298 -12.11 20.85 3.01
N THR A 299 -12.03 19.53 3.23
CA THR A 299 -10.85 18.74 2.88
C THR A 299 -10.52 18.87 1.40
N ARG A 300 -11.52 18.73 0.52
CA ARG A 300 -11.37 18.93 -0.94
C ARG A 300 -10.77 20.29 -1.27
N ASP A 301 -11.36 21.35 -0.69
CA ASP A 301 -11.05 22.74 -1.04
C ASP A 301 -9.85 23.29 -0.26
N ALA A 302 -9.30 22.52 0.68
CA ALA A 302 -8.16 22.91 1.52
C ALA A 302 -6.84 22.97 0.76
N ALA A 303 -6.75 22.35 -0.43
CA ALA A 303 -5.47 22.16 -1.11
C ALA A 303 -4.66 23.46 -1.33
N PRO A 304 -5.24 24.58 -1.79
CA PRO A 304 -4.51 25.84 -1.94
C PRO A 304 -4.03 26.43 -0.61
N GLN A 305 -4.82 26.27 0.46
CA GLN A 305 -4.48 26.77 1.80
C GLN A 305 -3.38 25.92 2.47
N VAL A 306 -3.39 24.63 2.20
CA VAL A 306 -2.51 23.65 2.86
C VAL A 306 -1.17 23.49 2.13
N PHE A 307 -1.18 23.55 0.81
CA PHE A 307 -0.01 23.27 -0.02
C PHE A 307 0.51 24.51 -0.78
N GLY A 308 -0.24 25.60 -0.88
CA GLY A 308 0.12 26.74 -1.75
C GLY A 308 0.15 26.34 -3.23
N ASP A 309 0.90 27.07 -4.06
CA ASP A 309 1.10 26.77 -5.50
C ASP A 309 2.17 25.67 -5.76
N ASP A 310 2.26 24.69 -4.86
CA ASP A 310 3.27 23.65 -4.89
C ASP A 310 2.88 22.47 -5.81
N HIS A 311 3.86 21.67 -6.24
CA HIS A 311 3.63 20.41 -6.92
C HIS A 311 2.72 19.45 -6.12
N LEU A 312 2.77 19.51 -4.78
CA LEU A 312 1.87 18.77 -3.89
C LEU A 312 0.40 19.17 -4.02
N HIS A 313 0.11 20.44 -4.26
CA HIS A 313 -1.25 20.91 -4.51
C HIS A 313 -1.82 20.22 -5.76
N ARG A 314 -1.04 20.19 -6.84
CA ARG A 314 -1.43 19.51 -8.09
C ARG A 314 -1.61 18.00 -7.89
N ALA A 315 -0.68 17.33 -7.19
CA ALA A 315 -0.80 15.90 -6.89
C ALA A 315 -2.06 15.59 -6.05
N TYR A 316 -2.33 16.37 -5.02
CA TYR A 316 -3.53 16.24 -4.21
C TYR A 316 -4.82 16.45 -5.03
N GLN A 317 -4.85 17.47 -5.89
CA GLN A 317 -5.99 17.73 -6.77
C GLN A 317 -6.20 16.62 -7.80
N ARG A 318 -5.13 16.02 -8.34
CA ARG A 318 -5.24 14.86 -9.24
C ARG A 318 -5.88 13.66 -8.53
N ALA A 319 -5.38 13.31 -7.34
CA ALA A 319 -5.96 12.23 -6.53
C ALA A 319 -7.45 12.51 -6.24
N TRP A 320 -7.78 13.71 -5.76
CA TRP A 320 -9.18 14.07 -5.50
C TRP A 320 -10.06 14.05 -6.77
N GLY A 321 -9.51 14.51 -7.90
CA GLY A 321 -10.18 14.51 -9.19
C GLY A 321 -10.53 13.11 -9.71
N LYS A 322 -9.76 12.09 -9.32
CA LYS A 322 -9.96 10.69 -9.69
C LYS A 322 -10.86 9.90 -8.75
N LEU A 323 -11.15 10.44 -7.56
CA LEU A 323 -12.02 9.81 -6.58
C LEU A 323 -13.45 9.48 -7.10
N PRO A 324 -14.13 10.36 -7.89
CA PRO A 324 -15.44 10.02 -8.46
C PRO A 324 -15.40 8.83 -9.43
N GLU A 325 -14.37 8.75 -10.29
CA GLU A 325 -14.20 7.64 -11.23
C GLU A 325 -13.98 6.33 -10.45
N PHE A 326 -13.19 6.36 -9.38
CA PHE A 326 -13.00 5.23 -8.48
C PHE A 326 -14.30 4.80 -7.80
N TYR A 327 -15.12 5.74 -7.32
CA TYR A 327 -16.44 5.44 -6.75
C TYR A 327 -17.38 4.76 -7.73
N GLU A 328 -17.42 5.22 -8.98
CA GLU A 328 -18.20 4.57 -10.03
C GLU A 328 -17.72 3.14 -10.30
N GLN A 329 -16.40 2.92 -10.31
CA GLN A 329 -15.83 1.57 -10.47
C GLN A 329 -16.24 0.64 -9.32
N VAL A 330 -16.15 1.11 -8.07
CA VAL A 330 -16.57 0.32 -6.90
C VAL A 330 -18.06 0.00 -6.94
N LEU A 331 -18.93 0.96 -7.28
CA LEU A 331 -20.37 0.72 -7.38
C LEU A 331 -20.76 -0.27 -8.49
N ARG A 332 -19.93 -0.42 -9.52
CA ARG A 332 -20.14 -1.41 -10.59
C ARG A 332 -19.64 -2.81 -10.21
N GLN A 333 -18.75 -2.91 -9.23
CA GLN A 333 -18.22 -4.19 -8.75
C GLN A 333 -19.14 -4.76 -7.68
N VAL A 334 -19.69 -5.95 -7.92
CA VAL A 334 -20.45 -6.68 -6.89
C VAL A 334 -19.45 -7.45 -6.03
N SER A 335 -18.97 -6.84 -4.96
CA SER A 335 -18.09 -7.49 -3.98
C SER A 335 -18.73 -7.48 -2.59
N PRO A 336 -18.91 -8.65 -1.93
CA PRO A 336 -19.46 -8.71 -0.58
C PRO A 336 -18.54 -8.08 0.47
N THR A 337 -17.27 -7.81 0.14
CA THR A 337 -16.35 -7.08 1.05
C THR A 337 -16.55 -5.57 1.01
N ASP A 338 -17.24 -5.05 0.01
CA ASP A 338 -17.41 -3.62 -0.20
C ASP A 338 -18.72 -3.06 0.37
N GLU A 339 -19.62 -3.87 0.95
CA GLU A 339 -20.94 -3.43 1.41
C GLU A 339 -20.88 -2.23 2.37
N LEU A 340 -20.13 -2.37 3.48
CA LEU A 340 -19.93 -1.29 4.45
C LEU A 340 -19.17 -0.10 3.85
N PHE A 341 -18.20 -0.36 2.99
CA PHE A 341 -17.44 0.68 2.31
C PHE A 341 -18.34 1.52 1.40
N ILE A 342 -19.22 0.86 0.64
CA ILE A 342 -20.17 1.47 -0.26
C ILE A 342 -21.16 2.32 0.54
N GLU A 343 -21.76 1.76 1.59
CA GLU A 343 -22.78 2.42 2.40
C GLU A 343 -22.22 3.68 3.08
N TYR A 344 -21.10 3.56 3.78
CA TYR A 344 -20.60 4.61 4.68
C TYR A 344 -19.71 5.64 4.00
N ILE A 345 -19.03 5.29 2.90
CA ILE A 345 -18.10 6.18 2.20
C ILE A 345 -18.60 6.47 0.79
N VAL A 346 -18.64 5.47 -0.10
CA VAL A 346 -18.82 5.69 -1.55
C VAL A 346 -20.16 6.37 -1.86
N ALA A 347 -21.28 5.81 -1.40
CA ALA A 347 -22.60 6.32 -1.69
C ALA A 347 -22.83 7.71 -1.06
N LYS A 348 -22.29 7.93 0.13
CA LYS A 348 -22.41 9.19 0.86
C LYS A 348 -21.62 10.30 0.20
N GLU A 349 -20.35 10.07 -0.11
CA GLU A 349 -19.49 11.07 -0.74
C GLU A 349 -19.83 11.30 -2.20
N SER A 350 -20.22 10.26 -2.96
CA SER A 350 -20.70 10.44 -4.34
C SER A 350 -21.87 11.42 -4.41
N LYS A 351 -22.82 11.34 -3.46
CA LYS A 351 -23.93 12.31 -3.35
C LYS A 351 -23.46 13.73 -3.04
N ILE A 352 -22.41 13.88 -2.24
CA ILE A 352 -21.80 15.18 -1.91
C ILE A 352 -21.15 15.77 -3.17
N LEU A 353 -20.30 14.98 -3.83
CA LEU A 353 -19.53 15.39 -5.01
C LEU A 353 -20.43 15.71 -6.23
N ALA A 354 -21.49 14.93 -6.45
CA ALA A 354 -22.45 15.17 -7.51
C ALA A 354 -23.23 16.49 -7.33
N LYS A 355 -23.56 16.85 -6.08
CA LYS A 355 -24.26 18.12 -5.78
C LYS A 355 -23.37 19.35 -5.94
N SER A 356 -22.05 19.21 -5.77
CA SER A 356 -21.10 20.31 -5.97
C SER A 356 -20.88 20.64 -7.46
N ARG A 357 -20.98 19.64 -8.35
CA ARG A 357 -20.86 19.86 -9.82
C ARG A 357 -22.01 20.68 -10.41
N LYS A 358 -23.21 20.62 -9.82
CA LYS A 358 -24.39 21.39 -10.27
C LYS A 358 -24.39 22.87 -9.86
N LYS A 359 -23.39 23.32 -9.10
CA LYS A 359 -23.26 24.70 -8.59
C LYS A 359 -22.14 25.51 -9.25
N LYS A 360 -21.45 24.94 -10.23
CA LYS A 360 -20.65 25.67 -11.22
C LYS A 360 -21.49 25.80 -12.47
#